data_AF-A0A2N8MA75-F1
#
_entry.id   AF-A0A2N8MA75-F1
#
_cell.length_a   1.000
_cell.length_b   1.000
_cell.length_c   1.000
_cell.angle_alpha   90.00
_cell.angle_beta   90.00
_cell.angle_gamma   90.00
#
_symmetry.space_group_name_H-M   'P 1'
#
loop_
_entity.id
_entity.type
_entity.pdbx_description
1 polymer ?
#
loop_
_entity_poly.entity_id
_entity_poly.type
_entity_poly.pdbx_seq_one_letter_code
_entity_poly.pdbx_strand_id
1 'polypeptide(L)' 'MLISVPRLSFAEGTAAQRKACKPDVIRLCNGPPPEYADTRACLEANMAKLSPKCRAVFEGKLK' A
#
# COMPACT_ATOMS: atom_id res chain seq x y z
N MET A 1 20.64 -19.22 21.75
CA MET A 1 19.31 -18.64 21.99
C MET A 1 18.93 -17.79 20.79
N LEU A 2 18.05 -18.29 19.93
CA LEU A 2 17.56 -17.56 18.75
C LEU A 2 16.24 -16.90 19.16
N ILE A 3 16.28 -15.60 19.41
CA ILE A 3 15.10 -14.82 19.80
C ILE A 3 14.29 -14.58 18.54
N SER A 4 13.25 -15.38 18.33
CA SER A 4 12.27 -15.18 17.28
C SER A 4 11.44 -13.94 17.62
N VAL A 5 11.93 -12.76 17.22
CA VAL A 5 11.14 -11.53 17.31
C VAL A 5 9.95 -11.70 16.36
N PRO A 6 8.70 -11.64 16.83
CA PRO A 6 7.57 -11.60 15.93
C PRO A 6 7.75 -10.33 15.09
N ARG A 7 8.04 -10.48 13.80
CA ARG A 7 7.75 -9.42 12.85
C ARG A 7 6.25 -9.21 12.98
N LEU A 8 5.82 -8.20 13.75
CA LEU A 8 4.49 -7.66 13.56
C LEU A 8 4.46 -7.28 12.09
N SER A 9 3.75 -8.06 11.29
CA SER A 9 3.46 -7.75 9.90
C SER A 9 2.53 -6.53 9.88
N PHE A 10 3.06 -5.37 10.25
CA PHE A 10 2.51 -4.03 10.00
C PHE A 10 2.66 -3.64 8.52
N ALA A 11 2.98 -4.61 7.63
CA ALA A 11 3.20 -4.39 6.21
C ALA A 11 1.91 -4.04 5.46
N GLU A 12 0.76 -4.19 6.10
CA GLU A 12 -0.54 -3.75 5.59
C GLU A 12 -0.80 -2.35 6.12
N GLY A 13 -0.63 -1.34 5.25
CA GLY A 13 -0.84 0.05 5.63
C GLY A 13 -2.17 0.30 6.36
N THR A 14 -2.24 1.36 7.17
CA THR A 14 -3.40 1.71 8.00
C THR A 14 -4.68 1.83 7.16
N ALA A 15 -5.85 1.74 7.81
CA ALA A 15 -7.13 1.94 7.12
C ALA A 15 -7.19 3.28 6.36
N ALA A 16 -6.52 4.31 6.87
CA ALA A 16 -6.36 5.61 6.21
C ALA A 16 -5.51 5.51 4.94
N GLN A 17 -4.38 4.80 5.00
CA GLN A 17 -3.51 4.54 3.85
C GLN A 17 -4.23 3.73 2.76
N ARG A 18 -4.97 2.68 3.14
CA ARG A 18 -5.80 1.90 2.22
C ARG A 18 -6.85 2.77 1.54
N LYS A 19 -7.53 3.63 2.30
CA LYS A 19 -8.54 4.55 1.76
C LYS A 19 -7.93 5.59 0.82
N ALA A 20 -6.71 6.05 1.09
CA ALA A 20 -5.99 6.99 0.24
C ALA A 20 -5.62 6.37 -1.12
N CYS A 21 -5.22 5.10 -1.15
CA CYS A 21 -4.81 4.40 -2.37
C CYS A 21 -5.93 3.67 -3.11
N LYS A 22 -7.08 3.42 -2.47
CA LYS A 22 -8.25 2.75 -3.08
C LYS A 22 -8.64 3.29 -4.48
N PRO A 23 -8.76 4.61 -4.73
CA PRO A 23 -9.12 5.10 -6.07
C PRO A 23 -8.03 4.85 -7.11
N ASP A 24 -6.75 4.83 -6.71
CA ASP A 24 -5.63 4.53 -7.59
C ASP A 24 -5.57 3.05 -7.95
N VAL A 25 -5.85 2.16 -6.98
CA VAL A 25 -5.95 0.71 -7.24
C VAL A 25 -7.04 0.41 -8.27
N ILE A 26 -8.23 0.99 -8.10
CA ILE A 26 -9.35 0.77 -9.02
C ILE A 26 -9.00 1.25 -10.44
N ARG A 27 -8.33 2.40 -10.56
CA ARG A 27 -8.02 3.04 -11.85
C ARG A 27 -6.78 2.48 -12.54
N LEU A 28 -5.74 2.12 -11.78
CA LEU A 28 -4.42 1.74 -12.30
C LEU A 28 -4.22 0.22 -12.30
N CYS A 29 -4.83 -0.49 -11.36
CA CYS A 29 -4.62 -1.92 -11.14
C CYS A 29 -5.81 -2.79 -11.56
N ASN A 30 -6.88 -2.20 -12.13
CA ASN A 30 -8.01 -2.90 -12.77
C ASN A 30 -8.65 -4.06 -11.97
N GLY A 31 -8.71 -3.96 -10.63
CA GLY A 31 -9.43 -4.96 -9.83
C GLY A 31 -9.16 -4.86 -8.33
N PRO A 32 -10.06 -5.39 -7.50
CA PRO A 32 -9.79 -5.57 -6.08
C PRO A 32 -8.66 -6.61 -5.94
N PRO A 33 -7.65 -6.35 -5.10
CA PRO A 33 -6.55 -7.28 -4.94
C PRO A 33 -7.01 -8.55 -4.20
N PRO A 34 -6.61 -9.75 -4.63
CA PRO A 34 -6.81 -10.97 -3.85
C PRO A 34 -6.01 -10.96 -2.54
N GLU A 35 -4.88 -10.24 -2.48
CA GLU A 35 -4.06 -10.07 -1.28
C GLU A 35 -3.28 -8.74 -1.37
N TYR A 36 -2.94 -8.13 -0.23
CA TYR A 36 -2.30 -6.81 -0.18
C TYR A 36 -0.96 -6.71 -0.94
N ALA A 37 -0.25 -7.82 -1.10
CA ALA A 37 1.04 -7.88 -1.78
C ALA A 37 0.95 -7.46 -3.26
N ASP A 38 -0.05 -7.96 -3.99
CA ASP A 38 -0.22 -7.67 -5.43
C ASP A 38 -0.62 -6.21 -5.67
N THR A 39 -1.36 -5.63 -4.71
CA THR A 39 -1.76 -4.22 -4.75
C THR A 39 -0.56 -3.30 -4.66
N ARG A 40 0.31 -3.57 -3.69
CA ARG A 40 1.45 -2.70 -3.42
C ARG A 40 2.41 -2.71 -4.59
N ALA A 41 2.70 -3.88 -5.15
CA ALA A 41 3.54 -4.00 -6.34
C ALA A 41 2.98 -3.21 -7.54
N CYS A 42 1.67 -3.28 -7.79
CA CYS A 42 1.05 -2.50 -8.86
C CYS A 42 1.14 -0.98 -8.62
N LEU A 43 0.88 -0.52 -7.40
CA LEU A 43 0.98 0.90 -7.04
C LEU A 43 2.43 1.40 -7.10
N GLU A 44 3.40 0.58 -6.70
CA GLU A 44 4.84 0.87 -6.83
C GLU A 44 5.25 1.00 -8.30
N ALA A 45 4.79 0.08 -9.16
CA ALA A 45 5.03 0.17 -10.60
C ALA A 45 4.39 1.42 -11.25
N ASN A 46 3.36 1.99 -10.61
CA ASN A 46 2.63 3.17 -11.10
C ASN A 46 2.83 4.43 -10.23
N MET A 47 3.91 4.54 -9.45
CA MET A 47 4.13 5.67 -8.53
C MET A 47 3.96 7.06 -9.17
N ALA A 48 4.40 7.21 -10.42
CA ALA A 48 4.26 8.46 -11.18
C ALA A 48 2.80 8.84 -11.45
N LYS A 49 1.91 7.85 -11.56
CA LYS A 49 0.47 8.01 -11.85
C LYS A 49 -0.41 8.01 -10.60
N LEU A 50 0.14 7.77 -9.42
CA LEU A 50 -0.60 7.80 -8.16
C LEU A 50 -1.14 9.18 -7.86
N SER A 51 -2.31 9.23 -7.24
CA SER A 51 -2.83 10.45 -6.64
C SER A 51 -1.89 11.00 -5.55
N PRO A 52 -1.94 12.31 -5.25
CA PRO A 52 -1.09 12.90 -4.21
C PRO A 52 -1.28 12.25 -2.84
N LYS A 53 -2.51 11.81 -2.53
CA LYS A 53 -2.84 11.16 -1.26
C LYS A 53 -2.23 9.77 -1.15
N CYS A 54 -2.29 8.98 -2.21
CA CYS A 54 -1.67 7.65 -2.22
C CYS A 54 -0.14 7.76 -2.25
N ARG A 55 0.42 8.73 -2.99
CA ARG A 55 1.86 8.99 -3.00
C ARG A 55 2.40 9.35 -1.61
N ALA A 56 1.64 10.14 -0.84
CA ALA A 56 1.97 10.46 0.54
C ALA A 56 2.07 9.22 1.46
N VAL A 57 1.40 8.11 1.13
CA VAL A 57 1.55 6.83 1.85
C VAL A 57 2.96 6.27 1.64
N PHE A 58 3.41 6.20 0.38
CA PHE A 58 4.75 5.71 0.02
C PHE A 58 5.88 6.64 0.47
N GLU A 59 5.59 7.94 0.59
CA GLU A 59 6.52 8.93 1.15
C GLU A 59 6.54 8.96 2.69
N GLY A 60 5.74 8.14 3.37
CA GLY A 60 5.65 8.13 4.84
C GLY A 60 5.00 9.37 5.46
N LYS A 61 4.32 10.19 4.63
CA LYS A 61 3.65 11.43 5.03
C LYS A 61 2.24 11.21 5.57
N LEU A 62 1.65 10.04 5.30
CA LEU A 62 0.33 9.65 5.81
C LEU A 62 0.48 8.60 6.91
N LYS A 63 0.18 8.98 8.16
CA LYS A 63 0.17 8.11 9.35
C LYS A 63 -1.21 7.46 9.50
#